data_AF-A0A526YVT7-F1
#
_entry.id   AF-A0A526YVT7-F1
#
_cell.length_a   1.000
_cell.length_b   1.000
_cell.length_c   1.000
_cell.angle_alpha   90.00
_cell.angle_beta   90.00
_cell.angle_gamma   90.00
#
_symmetry.space_group_name_H-M   'P 1'
#
loop_
_entity.id
_entity.type
_entity.pdbx_description
1 polymer ?
#
loop_
_entity_poly.entity_id
_entity_poly.type
_entity_poly.pdbx_seq_one_letter_code
_entity_poly.pdbx_strand_id
1 'polypeptide(L)'
;EAGKERATHRLTYGSRIFVDDGDKVKRGQRIAEWDPYTRPVLTEIEGKVAFEDLVDGISVQETADESTGITKREVIDWRSTPRGNDLKPAIVVQDAKGKVGKLSKGGDARFLLSVEAILSVEPGAQVRPGDVLARIPMESAKTKDITGGLPRVAELFEARRPKDHAIIAEIDGTIRFGRDYKNKRRIIIEPHDSTLEPVEYLIPKGKPFHLQDGDVIEKGDYILDGNPAPHDILAIKGVEALASYLVNEIQEVYRLQGVSINDKHIEVIVRQMLQKVEITAQGDSTYIPGDHVDVIELEEVNERLVEDGKKPAEGQPVLLGITKASLQTPSFISAASFQETTRVLTEAAVAGKTDMLQGLKENVIVGRLIPAGTGGTMSQIRRIATSRDELIIDERRKASGVEVADPMLTDMASAAQ
;
A
#
# COMPACT_ATOMS: atom_id res chain seq x y z
N GLU A 1 -14.99 -31.95 -10.20
CA GLU A 1 -15.74 -30.90 -10.92
C GLU A 1 -16.84 -30.38 -10.00
N ALA A 2 -16.56 -29.36 -9.18
CA ALA A 2 -17.52 -28.83 -8.20
C ALA A 2 -17.61 -27.30 -8.24
N GLY A 3 -17.26 -26.67 -9.37
CA GLY A 3 -17.28 -25.20 -9.52
C GLY A 3 -16.38 -24.42 -8.56
N LYS A 4 -15.55 -25.10 -7.76
CA LYS A 4 -14.72 -24.47 -6.74
C LYS A 4 -13.51 -23.80 -7.40
N GLU A 5 -13.45 -22.48 -7.30
CA GLU A 5 -12.32 -21.66 -7.73
C GLU A 5 -11.03 -22.18 -7.07
N ARG A 6 -10.00 -22.44 -7.88
CA ARG A 6 -8.72 -23.00 -7.40
C ARG A 6 -7.60 -21.98 -7.34
N ALA A 7 -7.58 -21.04 -8.27
CA ALA A 7 -6.59 -19.99 -8.37
C ALA A 7 -7.16 -18.87 -9.24
N THR A 8 -6.86 -17.63 -8.86
CA THR A 8 -7.16 -16.44 -9.65
C THR A 8 -5.86 -15.71 -9.93
N HIS A 9 -5.63 -15.40 -11.21
CA HIS A 9 -4.42 -14.74 -11.68
C HIS A 9 -4.80 -13.48 -12.43
N ARG A 10 -4.26 -12.35 -12.00
CA ARG A 10 -4.45 -11.07 -12.67
C ARG A 10 -3.46 -10.97 -13.83
N LEU A 11 -3.98 -10.78 -15.04
CA LEU A 11 -3.17 -10.63 -16.24
C LEU A 11 -2.94 -9.15 -16.53
N THR A 12 -1.76 -8.82 -17.06
CA THR A 12 -1.43 -7.46 -17.47
C THR A 12 -1.96 -7.18 -18.87
N TYR A 13 -2.25 -5.91 -19.15
CA TYR A 13 -2.64 -5.48 -20.50
C TYR A 13 -1.60 -5.90 -21.54
N GLY A 14 -2.09 -6.45 -22.65
CA GLY A 14 -1.26 -6.99 -23.73
C GLY A 14 -0.65 -8.37 -23.48
N SER A 15 -1.09 -9.07 -22.43
CA SER A 15 -0.77 -10.49 -22.25
C SER A 15 -1.30 -11.32 -23.42
N ARG A 16 -0.44 -12.20 -23.96
CA ARG A 16 -0.83 -13.20 -24.95
C ARG A 16 -1.44 -14.39 -24.22
N ILE A 17 -2.73 -14.64 -24.44
CA ILE A 17 -3.45 -15.76 -23.87
C ILE A 17 -3.37 -16.96 -24.83
N PHE A 18 -3.16 -18.16 -24.29
CA PHE A 18 -3.02 -19.41 -25.06
C PHE A 18 -4.20 -20.38 -24.88
N VAL A 19 -5.21 -20.00 -24.11
CA VAL A 19 -6.37 -20.83 -23.75
C VAL A 19 -7.65 -20.02 -23.89
N ASP A 20 -8.73 -20.67 -24.31
CA ASP A 20 -10.05 -20.05 -24.45
C ASP A 20 -10.90 -20.27 -23.19
N ASP A 21 -11.98 -19.49 -23.05
CA ASP A 21 -12.93 -19.66 -21.95
C ASP A 21 -13.57 -21.07 -21.98
N GLY A 22 -13.56 -21.74 -20.83
CA GLY A 22 -14.04 -23.12 -20.70
C GLY A 22 -13.03 -24.22 -21.06
N ASP A 23 -11.81 -23.89 -21.48
CA ASP A 23 -10.80 -24.89 -21.81
C ASP A 23 -10.34 -25.73 -20.61
N LYS A 24 -10.11 -27.02 -20.85
CA LYS A 24 -9.54 -27.94 -19.86
C LYS A 24 -8.02 -27.81 -19.81
N VAL A 25 -7.52 -27.10 -18.80
CA VAL A 25 -6.07 -26.92 -18.58
C VAL A 25 -5.46 -28.01 -17.69
N LYS A 26 -4.22 -28.41 -17.98
CA LYS A 26 -3.44 -29.33 -17.13
C LYS A 26 -2.54 -28.54 -16.18
N ARG A 27 -2.22 -29.13 -15.02
CA ARG A 27 -1.23 -28.54 -14.09
C ARG A 27 0.11 -28.36 -14.82
N GLY A 28 0.62 -27.13 -14.83
CA GLY A 28 1.88 -26.76 -15.48
C GLY A 28 1.75 -26.32 -16.95
N GLN A 29 0.55 -26.28 -17.52
CA GLN A 29 0.31 -25.71 -18.85
C GLN A 29 0.46 -24.19 -18.82
N ARG A 30 1.18 -23.62 -19.80
CA ARG A 30 1.27 -22.17 -19.99
C ARG A 30 -0.09 -21.66 -20.49
N ILE A 31 -0.71 -20.77 -19.73
CA ILE A 31 -2.03 -20.19 -20.04
C ILE A 31 -1.93 -18.76 -20.61
N ALA A 32 -0.90 -18.02 -20.22
CA ALA A 32 -0.63 -16.67 -20.70
C ALA A 32 0.88 -16.35 -20.67
N GLU A 33 1.28 -15.35 -21.45
CA GLU A 33 2.65 -14.81 -21.49
C GLU A 33 2.62 -13.29 -21.71
N TRP A 34 3.49 -12.57 -21.01
CA TRP A 34 3.62 -11.13 -21.14
C TRP A 34 5.08 -10.71 -20.92
N ASP A 35 5.44 -9.53 -21.43
CA ASP A 35 6.73 -8.90 -21.16
C ASP A 35 6.67 -8.17 -19.80
N PRO A 36 7.54 -8.51 -18.83
CA PRO A 36 7.55 -7.84 -17.54
C PRO A 36 8.25 -6.47 -17.56
N TYR A 37 8.91 -6.09 -18.67
CA TYR A 37 9.73 -4.88 -18.76
C TYR A 37 9.09 -3.79 -19.61
N THR A 38 8.13 -4.14 -20.47
CA THR A 38 7.46 -3.17 -21.34
C THR A 38 5.95 -3.37 -21.35
N ARG A 39 5.21 -2.26 -21.39
CA ARG A 39 3.77 -2.26 -21.69
C ARG A 39 3.57 -2.05 -23.18
N PRO A 40 2.97 -3.01 -23.90
CA PRO A 40 2.67 -2.84 -25.32
C PRO A 40 1.45 -1.93 -25.51
N VAL A 41 1.50 -1.08 -26.52
CA VAL A 41 0.37 -0.32 -27.05
C VAL A 41 -0.17 -1.11 -28.23
N LEU A 42 -1.38 -1.65 -28.12
CA LEU A 42 -1.99 -2.52 -29.12
C LEU A 42 -3.08 -1.80 -29.92
N THR A 43 -3.31 -2.24 -31.16
CA THR A 43 -4.49 -1.83 -31.94
C THR A 43 -5.62 -2.85 -31.83
N GLU A 44 -6.87 -2.38 -31.78
CA GLU A 44 -8.08 -3.22 -31.86
C GLU A 44 -8.60 -3.39 -33.29
N ILE A 45 -8.09 -2.58 -34.23
CA ILE A 45 -8.59 -2.52 -35.60
C ILE A 45 -7.48 -2.87 -36.61
N GLU A 46 -7.90 -3.41 -37.74
CA GLU A 46 -7.03 -3.57 -38.91
C GLU A 46 -6.93 -2.24 -39.67
N GLY A 47 -5.73 -1.90 -40.14
CA GLY A 47 -5.55 -0.73 -40.96
C GLY A 47 -4.09 -0.41 -41.27
N LYS A 48 -3.89 0.77 -41.86
CA LYS A 48 -2.58 1.30 -42.18
C LYS A 48 -2.14 2.30 -41.11
N VAL A 49 -0.93 2.13 -40.60
CA VAL A 49 -0.35 3.01 -39.59
C VAL A 49 0.00 4.36 -40.21
N ALA A 50 -0.37 5.46 -39.56
CA ALA A 50 0.16 6.78 -39.83
C ALA A 50 0.59 7.47 -38.54
N PHE A 51 1.55 8.37 -38.65
CA PHE A 51 2.11 9.12 -37.53
C PHE A 51 1.51 10.53 -37.51
N GLU A 52 1.08 10.97 -36.33
CA GLU A 52 0.55 12.31 -36.07
C GLU A 52 1.49 13.00 -35.07
N ASP A 53 1.97 14.20 -35.39
CA ASP A 53 2.87 15.00 -34.56
C ASP A 53 4.18 14.31 -34.12
N LEU A 54 4.62 13.27 -34.84
CA LEU A 54 5.93 12.63 -34.67
C LEU A 54 6.95 13.24 -35.65
N VAL A 55 7.81 14.11 -35.15
CA VAL A 55 8.84 14.82 -35.91
C VAL A 55 10.24 14.42 -35.42
N ASP A 56 11.06 13.94 -36.34
CA ASP A 56 12.43 13.51 -36.04
C ASP A 56 13.27 14.67 -35.49
N GLY A 57 14.03 14.41 -34.42
CA GLY A 57 14.85 15.38 -33.71
C GLY A 57 14.08 16.36 -32.81
N ILE A 58 12.74 16.33 -32.81
CA ILE A 58 11.90 17.15 -31.93
C ILE A 58 11.10 16.28 -30.96
N SER A 59 10.37 15.29 -31.47
CA SER A 59 9.55 14.38 -30.67
C SER A 59 9.97 12.93 -30.78
N VAL A 60 10.77 12.57 -31.79
CA VAL A 60 11.35 11.23 -31.96
C VAL A 60 12.85 11.33 -32.15
N GLN A 61 13.59 10.42 -31.53
CA GLN A 61 15.01 10.26 -31.74
C GLN A 61 15.32 8.81 -32.08
N GLU A 62 16.27 8.61 -33.00
CA GLU A 62 16.87 7.30 -33.24
C GLU A 62 18.06 7.10 -32.30
N THR A 63 17.98 6.06 -31.50
CA THR A 63 19.04 5.66 -30.58
C THR A 63 19.48 4.25 -30.97
N ALA A 64 20.76 4.05 -31.22
CA ALA A 64 21.31 2.71 -31.37
C ALA A 64 21.47 2.07 -29.99
N ASP A 65 20.96 0.87 -29.81
CA ASP A 65 21.26 0.08 -28.61
C ASP A 65 22.71 -0.38 -28.66
N GLU A 66 23.53 0.07 -27.70
CA GLU A 66 24.96 -0.23 -27.63
C GLU A 66 25.26 -1.74 -27.51
N SER A 67 24.31 -2.54 -27.02
CA SER A 67 24.48 -3.97 -26.79
C SER A 67 24.09 -4.84 -28.00
N THR A 68 23.06 -4.45 -28.75
CA THR A 68 22.54 -5.23 -29.87
C THR A 68 22.86 -4.63 -31.25
N GLY A 69 23.26 -3.35 -31.30
CA GLY A 69 23.45 -2.60 -32.55
C GLY A 69 22.16 -2.30 -33.31
N ILE A 70 21.00 -2.66 -32.75
CA ILE A 70 19.69 -2.40 -33.35
C ILE A 70 19.32 -0.94 -33.05
N THR A 71 18.93 -0.20 -34.09
CA THR A 71 18.40 1.15 -33.95
C THR A 71 16.95 1.08 -33.47
N LYS A 72 16.65 1.78 -32.37
CA LYS A 72 15.30 1.96 -31.86
C LYS A 72 14.88 3.42 -32.03
N ARG A 73 13.64 3.63 -32.44
CA ARG A 73 13.01 4.96 -32.48
C ARG A 73 12.27 5.18 -31.18
N GLU A 74 12.70 6.18 -30.43
CA GLU A 74 12.18 6.51 -29.10
C GLU A 74 11.58 7.90 -29.09
N VAL A 75 10.44 8.04 -28.42
CA VAL A 75 9.78 9.33 -28.23
C VAL A 75 10.51 10.12 -27.13
N ILE A 76 11.03 11.29 -27.47
CA ILE A 76 11.73 12.18 -26.53
C ILE A 76 10.80 13.24 -25.96
N ASP A 77 11.17 13.93 -24.89
CA ASP A 77 10.33 15.01 -24.33
C ASP A 77 10.28 16.21 -25.28
N TRP A 78 9.27 16.21 -26.15
CA TRP A 78 9.03 17.25 -27.15
C TRP A 78 8.73 18.62 -26.54
N ARG A 79 8.30 18.68 -25.26
CA ARG A 79 7.97 19.94 -24.57
C ARG A 79 9.23 20.68 -24.10
N SER A 80 10.35 19.97 -23.97
CA SER A 80 11.64 20.59 -23.69
C SER A 80 12.15 21.42 -24.87
N THR A 81 11.65 21.14 -26.08
CA THR A 81 12.06 21.82 -27.31
C THR A 81 11.12 23.00 -27.61
N PRO A 82 11.63 24.22 -27.90
CA PRO A 82 10.80 25.40 -28.16
C PRO A 82 9.77 25.24 -29.29
N ARG A 83 10.01 24.32 -30.24
CA ARG A 83 9.13 24.02 -31.38
C ARG A 83 8.17 22.85 -31.13
N GLY A 84 8.26 22.18 -29.99
CA GLY A 84 7.49 20.97 -29.72
C GLY A 84 6.28 21.16 -28.81
N ASN A 85 6.11 22.30 -28.15
CA ASN A 85 5.07 22.47 -27.10
C ASN A 85 3.63 22.14 -27.52
N ASP A 86 3.28 22.36 -28.79
CA ASP A 86 1.93 22.10 -29.32
C ASP A 86 1.77 20.69 -29.89
N LEU A 87 2.85 19.92 -30.02
CA LEU A 87 2.82 18.57 -30.56
C LEU A 87 2.07 17.61 -29.62
N LYS A 88 1.25 16.74 -30.21
CA LYS A 88 0.60 15.61 -29.55
C LYS A 88 0.98 14.31 -30.24
N PRO A 89 2.22 13.82 -30.05
CA PRO A 89 2.71 12.62 -30.71
C PRO A 89 1.75 11.45 -30.54
N ALA A 90 1.28 10.89 -31.65
CA ALA A 90 0.34 9.81 -31.66
C ALA A 90 0.55 8.88 -32.87
N ILE A 91 0.17 7.63 -32.69
CA ILE A 91 0.01 6.67 -33.78
C ILE A 91 -1.47 6.59 -34.10
N VAL A 92 -1.84 6.79 -35.37
CA VAL A 92 -3.22 6.59 -35.83
C VAL A 92 -3.29 5.39 -36.75
N VAL A 93 -4.37 4.62 -36.64
CA VAL A 93 -4.67 3.52 -37.55
C VAL A 93 -5.76 3.97 -38.52
N GLN A 94 -5.42 4.02 -39.80
CA GLN A 94 -6.29 4.50 -40.87
C GLN A 94 -6.96 3.35 -41.60
N ASP A 95 -8.21 3.57 -42.00
CA ASP A 95 -8.95 2.68 -42.90
C ASP A 95 -8.42 2.76 -44.35
N ALA A 96 -8.96 1.93 -45.24
CA ALA A 96 -8.58 1.92 -46.66
C ALA A 96 -8.86 3.26 -47.39
N LYS A 97 -9.62 4.18 -46.78
CA LYS A 97 -9.95 5.51 -47.31
C LYS A 97 -9.08 6.60 -46.70
N GLY A 98 -8.09 6.25 -45.88
CA GLY A 98 -7.19 7.19 -45.21
C GLY A 98 -7.82 7.96 -44.06
N LYS A 99 -9.02 7.56 -43.59
CA LYS A 99 -9.64 8.14 -42.39
C LYS A 99 -9.21 7.37 -41.16
N VAL A 100 -9.04 8.06 -40.04
CA VAL A 100 -8.78 7.41 -38.76
C VAL A 100 -9.94 6.47 -38.45
N GLY A 101 -9.63 5.19 -38.22
CA GLY A 101 -10.63 4.19 -37.87
C GLY A 101 -11.25 4.50 -36.51
N LYS A 102 -12.40 3.90 -36.21
CA LYS A 102 -13.03 4.00 -34.89
C LYS A 102 -12.77 2.75 -34.08
N LEU A 103 -12.41 2.94 -32.82
CA LEU A 103 -12.26 1.87 -31.83
C LEU A 103 -13.63 1.32 -31.45
N SER A 104 -13.65 0.09 -30.96
CA SER A 104 -14.86 -0.57 -30.48
C SER A 104 -15.56 0.21 -29.35
N LYS A 105 -14.76 0.94 -28.56
CA LYS A 105 -15.17 1.79 -27.43
C LYS A 105 -15.66 3.20 -27.81
N GLY A 106 -15.78 3.51 -29.11
CA GLY A 106 -16.37 4.77 -29.59
C GLY A 106 -15.39 5.94 -29.81
N GLY A 107 -14.11 5.77 -29.49
CA GLY A 107 -13.04 6.74 -29.78
C GLY A 107 -12.43 6.59 -31.19
N ASP A 108 -11.68 7.59 -31.63
CA ASP A 108 -10.81 7.45 -32.80
C ASP A 108 -9.66 6.48 -32.48
N ALA A 109 -9.20 5.70 -33.46
CA ALA A 109 -8.02 4.83 -33.36
C ALA A 109 -6.73 5.65 -33.39
N ARG A 110 -6.62 6.55 -32.40
CA ARG A 110 -5.51 7.45 -32.14
C ARG A 110 -4.93 7.08 -30.79
N PHE A 111 -3.71 6.59 -30.80
CA PHE A 111 -2.97 6.15 -29.63
C PHE A 111 -1.93 7.20 -29.28
N LEU A 112 -2.19 7.98 -28.22
CA LEU A 112 -1.24 8.99 -27.76
C LEU A 112 0.01 8.32 -27.19
N LEU A 113 1.18 8.81 -27.58
CA LEU A 113 2.45 8.28 -27.12
C LEU A 113 2.98 9.08 -25.93
N SER A 114 3.61 8.37 -24.99
CA SER A 114 4.33 8.99 -23.89
C SER A 114 5.79 9.23 -24.25
N VAL A 115 6.44 10.09 -23.46
CA VAL A 115 7.91 10.15 -23.44
C VAL A 115 8.45 8.74 -23.12
N GLU A 116 9.59 8.39 -23.71
CA GLU A 116 10.26 7.08 -23.64
C GLU A 116 9.54 5.92 -24.35
N ALA A 117 8.41 6.18 -25.03
CA ALA A 117 7.76 5.15 -25.84
C ALA A 117 8.65 4.75 -27.02
N ILE A 118 8.89 3.45 -27.18
CA ILE A 118 9.66 2.86 -28.28
C ILE A 118 8.70 2.46 -29.39
N LEU A 119 8.85 3.08 -30.56
CA LEU A 119 8.03 2.78 -31.73
C LEU A 119 8.37 1.37 -32.24
N SER A 120 7.36 0.54 -32.45
CA SER A 120 7.52 -0.84 -32.92
C SER A 120 7.07 -1.04 -34.38
N VAL A 121 6.50 0.00 -34.99
CA VAL A 121 6.00 0.01 -36.36
C VAL A 121 6.54 1.21 -37.14
N GLU A 122 6.57 1.08 -38.46
CA GLU A 122 6.92 2.15 -39.38
C GLU A 122 5.67 2.81 -39.97
N PRO A 123 5.74 4.09 -40.38
CA PRO A 123 4.63 4.74 -41.05
C PRO A 123 4.30 4.02 -42.35
N GLY A 124 3.03 3.70 -42.53
CA GLY A 124 2.50 2.97 -43.68
C GLY A 124 2.51 1.44 -43.55
N ALA A 125 2.98 0.90 -42.44
CA ALA A 125 2.85 -0.53 -42.13
C ALA A 125 1.37 -0.93 -42.00
N GLN A 126 1.05 -2.15 -42.43
CA GLN A 126 -0.28 -2.74 -42.23
C GLN A 126 -0.28 -3.47 -40.89
N VAL A 127 -1.29 -3.20 -40.06
CA VAL A 127 -1.46 -3.81 -38.73
C VAL A 127 -2.82 -4.48 -38.60
N ARG A 128 -2.89 -5.53 -37.78
CA ARG A 128 -4.10 -6.29 -37.44
C ARG A 128 -4.44 -6.12 -35.96
N PRO A 129 -5.69 -6.42 -35.55
CA PRO A 129 -6.06 -6.43 -34.15
C PRO A 129 -5.11 -7.30 -33.31
N GLY A 130 -4.56 -6.73 -32.24
CA GLY A 130 -3.57 -7.36 -31.36
C GLY A 130 -2.10 -7.11 -31.73
N ASP A 131 -1.80 -6.43 -32.84
CA ASP A 131 -0.43 -6.04 -33.17
C ASP A 131 0.06 -4.88 -32.28
N VAL A 132 1.37 -4.89 -31.97
CA VAL A 132 2.04 -3.91 -31.11
C VAL A 132 2.49 -2.69 -31.91
N LEU A 133 1.94 -1.52 -31.60
CA LEU A 133 2.29 -0.24 -32.21
C LEU A 133 3.53 0.40 -31.56
N ALA A 134 3.58 0.37 -30.23
CA ALA A 134 4.68 0.92 -29.45
C ALA A 134 4.86 0.12 -28.15
N ARG A 135 6.02 0.25 -27.52
CA ARG A 135 6.32 -0.35 -26.22
C ARG A 135 6.77 0.74 -25.27
N ILE A 136 6.14 0.82 -24.11
CA ILE A 136 6.50 1.78 -23.06
C ILE A 136 7.33 1.01 -22.02
N PRO A 137 8.62 1.33 -21.82
CA PRO A 137 9.41 0.74 -20.76
C PRO A 137 8.79 1.01 -19.39
N MET A 138 8.69 -0.01 -18.55
CA MET A 138 8.20 0.17 -17.18
C MET A 138 9.28 0.83 -16.32
N GLU A 139 8.90 1.85 -15.53
CA GLU A 139 9.84 2.49 -14.58
C GLU A 139 10.32 1.46 -13.52
N SER A 140 9.46 0.51 -13.13
CA SER A 140 9.79 -0.63 -12.24
C SER A 140 10.92 -1.53 -12.76
N ALA A 141 11.09 -1.62 -14.08
CA ALA A 141 12.17 -2.36 -14.71
C ALA A 141 13.51 -1.63 -14.57
N LYS A 142 13.48 -0.28 -14.64
CA LYS A 142 14.65 0.59 -14.45
C LYS A 142 15.02 0.70 -12.96
N THR A 143 14.04 0.72 -12.05
CA THR A 143 14.25 0.78 -10.59
C THR A 143 14.64 -0.55 -9.92
N LYS A 144 14.94 -1.61 -10.70
CA LYS A 144 15.86 -2.65 -10.22
C LYS A 144 17.28 -2.12 -9.96
N ASP A 145 17.50 -0.83 -10.12
CA ASP A 145 18.62 -0.13 -9.51
C ASP A 145 18.44 -0.09 -7.98
N ILE A 146 18.80 -1.21 -7.34
CA ILE A 146 18.90 -1.44 -5.89
C ILE A 146 20.04 -0.57 -5.26
N THR A 147 20.48 0.47 -5.96
CA THR A 147 21.61 1.34 -5.61
C THR A 147 21.39 2.13 -4.32
N GLY A 148 20.16 2.16 -3.82
CA GLY A 148 19.85 2.76 -2.53
C GLY A 148 20.44 2.02 -1.33
N GLY A 149 20.82 0.74 -1.42
CA GLY A 149 21.40 -0.03 -0.30
C GLY A 149 20.65 0.18 1.04
N LEU A 150 21.39 0.41 2.12
CA LEU A 150 20.83 0.67 3.46
C LEU A 150 19.90 1.91 3.53
N PRO A 151 20.18 3.05 2.85
CA PRO A 151 19.26 4.18 2.76
C PRO A 151 17.83 3.83 2.34
N ARG A 152 17.65 2.89 1.40
CA ARG A 152 16.31 2.46 0.97
C ARG A 152 15.57 1.71 2.07
N VAL A 153 16.27 0.83 2.79
CA VAL A 153 15.72 0.11 3.95
C VAL A 153 15.30 1.10 5.04
N ALA A 154 16.11 2.13 5.28
CA ALA A 154 15.77 3.19 6.23
C ALA A 154 14.53 4.00 5.80
N GLU A 155 14.39 4.30 4.51
CA GLU A 155 13.20 4.96 3.96
C GLU A 155 11.93 4.14 4.20
N LEU A 156 12.01 2.83 3.95
CA LEU A 156 10.91 1.88 4.15
C LEU A 156 10.53 1.75 5.63
N PHE A 157 11.50 1.58 6.53
CA PHE A 157 11.23 1.50 7.98
C PHE A 157 10.75 2.80 8.60
N GLU A 158 11.07 3.95 8.01
CA GLU A 158 10.51 5.24 8.42
C GLU A 158 9.18 5.56 7.74
N ALA A 159 8.61 4.62 6.96
CA ALA A 159 7.35 4.78 6.23
C ALA A 159 7.30 6.09 5.42
N ARG A 160 8.43 6.49 4.83
CA ARG A 160 8.52 7.74 4.07
C ARG A 160 7.88 7.58 2.70
N ARG A 161 7.25 8.66 2.21
CA ARG A 161 6.74 8.72 0.84
C ARG A 161 7.91 8.96 -0.14
N PRO A 162 8.11 8.10 -1.15
CA PRO A 162 9.11 8.33 -2.18
C PRO A 162 8.83 9.63 -2.95
N LYS A 163 9.89 10.28 -3.44
CA LYS A 163 9.75 11.52 -4.25
C LYS A 163 9.01 11.24 -5.56
N ASP A 164 9.42 10.17 -6.25
CA ASP A 164 8.79 9.66 -7.47
C ASP A 164 7.95 8.43 -7.13
N HIS A 165 6.87 8.64 -6.37
CA HIS A 165 5.99 7.54 -6.00
C HIS A 165 5.05 7.18 -7.15
N ALA A 166 4.76 5.89 -7.27
CA ALA A 166 3.68 5.41 -8.12
C ALA A 166 2.33 5.94 -7.63
N ILE A 167 1.41 6.16 -8.56
CA ILE A 167 0.02 6.50 -8.27
C ILE A 167 -0.82 5.27 -8.55
N ILE A 168 -1.58 4.84 -7.54
CA ILE A 168 -2.44 3.65 -7.59
C ILE A 168 -3.91 4.10 -7.63
N ALA A 169 -4.72 3.41 -8.42
CA ALA A 169 -6.17 3.64 -8.49
C ALA A 169 -6.86 3.25 -7.17
N GLU A 170 -7.63 4.18 -6.61
CA GLU A 170 -8.39 3.99 -5.36
C GLU A 170 -9.76 3.35 -5.60
N ILE A 171 -10.30 3.53 -6.80
CA ILE A 171 -11.61 3.05 -7.23
C ILE A 171 -11.52 2.35 -8.59
N ASP A 172 -12.46 1.43 -8.83
CA ASP A 172 -12.69 0.83 -10.14
C ASP A 172 -13.42 1.81 -11.05
N GLY A 173 -13.09 1.84 -12.34
CA GLY A 173 -13.81 2.70 -13.28
C GLY A 173 -13.17 2.83 -14.65
N THR A 174 -13.57 3.87 -15.36
CA THR A 174 -13.05 4.22 -16.68
C THR A 174 -12.24 5.51 -16.61
N ILE A 175 -11.08 5.53 -17.26
CA ILE A 175 -10.20 6.69 -17.32
C ILE A 175 -10.80 7.76 -18.24
N ARG A 176 -10.88 8.98 -17.73
CA ARG A 176 -11.22 10.19 -18.49
C ARG A 176 -10.20 11.28 -18.31
N PHE A 177 -9.80 11.95 -19.39
CA PHE A 177 -8.89 13.09 -19.31
C PHE A 177 -9.66 14.38 -19.00
N GLY A 178 -9.29 15.04 -17.90
CA GLY A 178 -9.81 16.35 -17.52
C GLY A 178 -9.05 17.51 -18.16
N ARG A 179 -9.44 18.74 -17.83
CA ARG A 179 -8.66 19.91 -18.23
C ARG A 179 -7.34 19.95 -17.46
N ASP A 180 -6.24 20.00 -18.20
CA ASP A 180 -4.90 20.16 -17.65
C ASP A 180 -4.80 21.36 -16.70
N TYR A 181 -4.02 21.20 -15.63
CA TYR A 181 -3.79 22.24 -14.64
C TYR A 181 -2.30 22.56 -14.53
N LYS A 182 -1.91 23.74 -15.02
CA LYS A 182 -0.49 24.17 -15.11
C LYS A 182 0.34 23.09 -15.84
N ASN A 183 1.41 22.59 -15.21
CA ASN A 183 2.27 21.53 -15.75
C ASN A 183 1.82 20.11 -15.35
N LYS A 184 0.59 19.96 -14.82
CA LYS A 184 0.01 18.67 -14.45
C LYS A 184 -1.14 18.31 -15.38
N ARG A 185 -1.18 17.05 -15.79
CA ARG A 185 -2.28 16.41 -16.48
C ARG A 185 -3.31 15.96 -15.45
N ARG A 186 -4.59 16.23 -15.71
CA ARG A 186 -5.70 15.79 -14.86
C ARG A 186 -6.28 14.50 -15.42
N ILE A 187 -6.24 13.44 -14.62
CA ILE A 187 -6.86 12.15 -14.93
C ILE A 187 -8.03 11.98 -13.96
N ILE A 188 -9.18 11.57 -14.46
CA ILE A 188 -10.39 11.35 -13.68
C ILE A 188 -10.76 9.88 -13.85
N ILE A 189 -10.96 9.15 -12.76
CA ILE A 189 -11.56 7.82 -12.81
C ILE A 189 -13.06 7.99 -12.61
N GLU A 190 -13.83 7.67 -13.64
CA GLU A 190 -15.29 7.63 -13.56
C GLU A 190 -15.74 6.22 -13.13
N PRO A 191 -16.34 6.07 -11.93
CA PRO A 191 -16.77 4.77 -11.46
C PRO A 191 -17.90 4.21 -12.33
N HIS A 192 -17.95 2.88 -12.47
CA HIS A 192 -19.07 2.21 -13.15
C HIS A 192 -20.39 2.35 -12.38
N ASP A 193 -20.29 2.50 -11.06
CA ASP A 193 -21.42 2.79 -10.19
C ASP A 193 -21.62 4.30 -10.06
N SER A 194 -22.76 4.80 -10.57
CA SER A 194 -23.14 6.21 -10.52
C SER A 194 -23.39 6.76 -9.11
N THR A 195 -23.41 5.92 -8.08
CA THR A 195 -23.53 6.35 -6.68
C THR A 195 -22.21 6.82 -6.07
N LEU A 196 -21.08 6.48 -6.70
CA LEU A 196 -19.74 6.86 -6.25
C LEU A 196 -19.27 8.14 -6.96
N GLU A 197 -18.56 8.99 -6.23
CA GLU A 197 -17.99 10.21 -6.81
C GLU A 197 -16.73 9.90 -7.65
N PRO A 198 -16.52 10.58 -8.80
CA PRO A 198 -15.29 10.44 -9.56
C PRO A 198 -14.06 10.91 -8.78
N VAL A 199 -12.97 10.16 -8.87
CA VAL A 199 -11.69 10.51 -8.22
C VAL A 199 -10.75 11.15 -9.23
N GLU A 200 -10.17 12.31 -8.86
CA GLU A 200 -9.24 13.05 -9.72
C GLU A 200 -7.77 12.89 -9.27
N TYR A 201 -6.89 12.61 -10.24
CA TYR A 201 -5.44 12.52 -10.07
C TYR A 201 -4.72 13.60 -10.89
N LEU A 202 -3.66 14.18 -10.32
CA LEU A 202 -2.84 15.20 -10.97
C LEU A 202 -1.42 14.69 -11.24
N ILE A 203 -1.14 14.35 -12.49
CA ILE A 203 0.12 13.70 -12.91
C ILE A 203 1.03 14.72 -13.59
N PRO A 204 2.32 14.84 -13.21
CA PRO A 204 3.25 15.71 -13.92
C PRO A 204 3.38 15.32 -15.42
N LYS A 205 3.26 16.29 -16.33
CA LYS A 205 3.29 16.01 -17.80
C LYS A 205 4.59 15.39 -18.32
N GLY A 206 5.70 15.57 -17.60
CA GLY A 206 7.02 15.03 -17.97
C GLY A 206 7.22 13.56 -17.60
N LYS A 207 6.31 12.95 -16.84
CA LYS A 207 6.41 11.53 -16.48
C LYS A 207 5.79 10.65 -17.58
N PRO A 208 6.38 9.46 -17.89
CA PRO A 208 5.76 8.49 -18.79
C PRO A 208 4.36 8.11 -18.32
N PHE A 209 3.39 8.06 -19.24
CA PHE A 209 1.99 7.78 -18.92
C PHE A 209 1.37 6.93 -20.03
N HIS A 210 0.84 5.76 -19.67
CA HIS A 210 0.50 4.71 -20.62
C HIS A 210 -1.01 4.55 -20.89
N LEU A 211 -1.86 5.06 -20.00
CA LEU A 211 -3.32 4.92 -20.11
C LEU A 211 -3.90 5.87 -21.16
N GLN A 212 -4.99 5.44 -21.79
CA GLN A 212 -5.77 6.18 -22.78
C GLN A 212 -7.18 6.48 -22.27
N ASP A 213 -7.88 7.37 -22.98
CA ASP A 213 -9.25 7.76 -22.66
C ASP A 213 -10.19 6.57 -22.94
N GLY A 214 -11.01 6.19 -21.98
CA GLY A 214 -11.87 5.00 -22.09
C GLY A 214 -11.22 3.68 -21.63
N ASP A 215 -10.00 3.71 -21.09
CA ASP A 215 -9.40 2.52 -20.48
C ASP A 215 -10.10 2.16 -19.17
N VAL A 216 -10.33 0.86 -18.97
CA VAL A 216 -10.92 0.32 -17.74
C VAL A 216 -9.79 0.05 -16.76
N ILE A 217 -9.95 0.50 -15.53
CA ILE A 217 -8.98 0.34 -14.46
C ILE A 217 -9.67 -0.25 -13.23
N GLU A 218 -9.00 -1.20 -12.56
CA GLU A 218 -9.49 -1.73 -11.29
C GLU A 218 -8.71 -1.12 -10.13
N LYS A 219 -9.33 -1.13 -8.95
CA LYS A 219 -8.76 -0.68 -7.70
C LYS A 219 -7.44 -1.41 -7.45
N GLY A 220 -6.38 -0.65 -7.20
CA GLY A 220 -5.05 -1.18 -6.97
C GLY A 220 -4.15 -1.23 -8.21
N ASP A 221 -4.63 -0.79 -9.38
CA ASP A 221 -3.82 -0.63 -10.59
C ASP A 221 -2.94 0.61 -10.58
N TYR A 222 -1.81 0.51 -11.26
CA TYR A 222 -0.86 1.60 -11.42
C TYR A 222 -1.35 2.56 -12.50
N ILE A 223 -1.75 3.76 -12.08
CA ILE A 223 -2.02 4.90 -12.98
C ILE A 223 -0.69 5.46 -13.47
N LEU A 224 0.27 5.62 -12.54
CA LEU A 224 1.63 6.03 -12.80
C LEU A 224 2.57 4.98 -12.22
N ASP A 225 3.55 4.56 -13.02
CA ASP A 225 4.58 3.63 -12.57
C ASP A 225 5.54 4.29 -11.58
N GLY A 226 6.26 3.45 -10.83
CA GLY A 226 7.20 3.90 -9.80
C GLY A 226 7.08 3.09 -8.53
N ASN A 227 7.78 3.54 -7.48
CA ASN A 227 7.76 2.88 -6.19
C ASN A 227 6.49 3.28 -5.43
N PRO A 228 5.58 2.36 -5.10
CA PRO A 228 4.35 2.72 -4.43
C PRO A 228 4.63 3.22 -3.00
N ALA A 229 3.89 4.25 -2.58
CA ALA A 229 3.99 4.75 -1.23
C ALA A 229 3.32 3.75 -0.26
N PRO A 230 3.99 3.35 0.84
CA PRO A 230 3.44 2.41 1.81
C PRO A 230 2.04 2.80 2.35
N HIS A 231 1.82 4.09 2.57
CA HIS A 231 0.53 4.63 3.03
C HIS A 231 -0.61 4.40 2.05
N ASP A 232 -0.34 4.55 0.75
CA ASP A 232 -1.36 4.38 -0.29
C ASP A 232 -1.68 2.88 -0.47
N ILE A 233 -0.68 2.00 -0.32
CA ILE A 233 -0.90 0.54 -0.30
C ILE A 233 -1.79 0.14 0.88
N LEU A 234 -1.57 0.71 2.08
CA LEU A 234 -2.39 0.43 3.25
C LEU A 234 -3.85 0.85 3.02
N ALA A 235 -4.08 2.06 2.52
CA ALA A 235 -5.41 2.59 2.29
C ALA A 235 -6.19 1.82 1.21
N ILE A 236 -5.49 1.36 0.15
CA ILE A 236 -6.14 0.75 -1.02
C ILE A 236 -6.22 -0.78 -0.89
N LYS A 237 -5.12 -1.42 -0.52
CA LYS A 237 -4.96 -2.90 -0.53
C LYS A 237 -4.98 -3.52 0.87
N GLY A 238 -4.90 -2.72 1.93
CA GLY A 238 -4.96 -3.19 3.31
C GLY A 238 -3.63 -3.68 3.89
N VAL A 239 -3.73 -4.18 5.14
CA VAL A 239 -2.58 -4.52 6.00
C VAL A 239 -1.75 -5.67 5.42
N GLU A 240 -2.38 -6.74 4.95
CA GLU A 240 -1.69 -7.93 4.44
C GLU A 240 -0.85 -7.64 3.19
N ALA A 241 -1.42 -6.88 2.25
CA ALA A 241 -0.75 -6.46 1.03
C ALA A 241 0.43 -5.55 1.34
N LEU A 242 0.27 -4.60 2.26
CA LEU A 242 1.36 -3.74 2.70
C LEU A 242 2.46 -4.54 3.41
N ALA A 243 2.12 -5.46 4.32
CA ALA A 243 3.10 -6.25 5.04
C ALA A 243 3.93 -7.10 4.08
N SER A 244 3.27 -7.76 3.12
CA SER A 244 3.94 -8.54 2.07
C SER A 244 4.84 -7.67 1.20
N TYR A 245 4.40 -6.46 0.84
CA TYR A 245 5.21 -5.50 0.08
C TYR A 245 6.47 -5.08 0.85
N LEU A 246 6.33 -4.65 2.11
CA LEU A 246 7.47 -4.21 2.93
C LEU A 246 8.48 -5.33 3.15
N VAL A 247 8.01 -6.55 3.44
CA VAL A 247 8.88 -7.71 3.64
C VAL A 247 9.66 -8.01 2.37
N ASN A 248 8.99 -8.09 1.21
CA ASN A 248 9.64 -8.39 -0.06
C ASN A 248 10.66 -7.31 -0.47
N GLU A 249 10.27 -6.03 -0.41
CA GLU A 249 11.16 -4.91 -0.77
C GLU A 249 12.43 -4.87 0.09
N ILE A 250 12.29 -5.01 1.41
CA ILE A 250 13.44 -5.01 2.32
C ILE A 250 14.30 -6.25 2.07
N GLN A 251 13.67 -7.40 1.86
CA GLN A 251 14.35 -8.66 1.61
C GLN A 251 15.13 -8.64 0.29
N GLU A 252 14.62 -8.00 -0.76
CA GLU A 252 15.32 -7.83 -2.04
C GLU A 252 16.62 -7.04 -1.89
N VAL A 253 16.62 -5.97 -1.07
CA VAL A 253 17.83 -5.20 -0.77
C VAL A 253 18.89 -6.06 -0.07
N TYR A 254 18.50 -6.82 0.96
CA TYR A 254 19.43 -7.71 1.66
C TYR A 254 19.93 -8.86 0.77
N ARG A 255 19.06 -9.45 -0.05
CA ARG A 255 19.42 -10.50 -1.02
C ARG A 255 20.43 -9.98 -2.04
N LEU A 256 20.26 -8.76 -2.56
CA LEU A 256 21.23 -8.16 -3.48
C LEU A 256 22.61 -7.96 -2.82
N GLN A 257 22.63 -7.62 -1.54
CA GLN A 257 23.87 -7.51 -0.76
C GLN A 257 24.46 -8.87 -0.35
N GLY A 258 23.84 -9.99 -0.76
CA GLY A 258 24.27 -11.34 -0.43
C GLY A 258 24.00 -11.77 1.02
N VAL A 259 23.18 -11.00 1.76
CA VAL A 259 22.82 -11.31 3.15
C VAL A 259 21.48 -12.03 3.17
N SER A 260 21.47 -13.28 3.61
CA SER A 260 20.23 -14.05 3.79
C SER A 260 19.63 -13.80 5.17
N ILE A 261 18.48 -13.13 5.22
CA ILE A 261 17.66 -12.97 6.43
C ILE A 261 16.37 -13.76 6.22
N ASN A 262 15.81 -14.34 7.29
CA ASN A 262 14.49 -14.97 7.20
C ASN A 262 13.40 -13.93 7.39
N ASP A 263 12.35 -14.00 6.56
CA ASP A 263 11.23 -13.05 6.50
C ASP A 263 10.61 -12.76 7.89
N LYS A 264 10.57 -13.77 8.79
CA LYS A 264 10.06 -13.63 10.16
C LYS A 264 10.69 -12.48 10.95
N HIS A 265 11.95 -12.14 10.66
CA HIS A 265 12.64 -11.05 11.36
C HIS A 265 12.14 -9.68 10.90
N ILE A 266 11.84 -9.54 9.62
CA ILE A 266 11.30 -8.31 9.03
C ILE A 266 9.84 -8.16 9.45
N GLU A 267 9.07 -9.25 9.44
CA GLU A 267 7.67 -9.27 9.89
C GLU A 267 7.51 -8.78 11.33
N VAL A 268 8.45 -9.10 12.23
CA VAL A 268 8.44 -8.60 13.61
C VAL A 268 8.51 -7.07 13.65
N ILE A 269 9.30 -6.44 12.77
CA ILE A 269 9.42 -4.98 12.70
C ILE A 269 8.17 -4.38 12.04
N VAL A 270 7.71 -4.97 10.93
CA VAL A 270 6.51 -4.52 10.21
C VAL A 270 5.27 -4.58 11.12
N ARG A 271 5.15 -5.60 11.97
CA ARG A 271 4.11 -5.68 13.00
C ARG A 271 4.13 -4.48 13.96
N GLN A 272 5.31 -4.02 14.37
CA GLN A 272 5.46 -2.85 15.26
C GLN A 272 5.08 -1.55 14.54
N MET A 273 5.34 -1.45 13.24
CA MET A 273 4.95 -0.28 12.43
C MET A 273 3.44 -0.18 12.21
N LEU A 274 2.72 -1.30 12.30
CA LEU A 274 1.27 -1.44 12.08
C LEU A 274 0.47 -1.63 13.38
N GLN A 275 1.08 -1.36 14.54
CA GLN A 275 0.45 -1.61 15.85
C GLN A 275 -0.65 -0.60 16.20
N LYS A 276 -0.75 0.53 15.48
CA LYS A 276 -1.67 1.62 15.80
C LYS A 276 -2.83 1.74 14.82
N VAL A 277 -3.96 2.18 15.35
CA VAL A 277 -5.19 2.51 14.64
C VAL A 277 -5.57 3.95 14.98
N GLU A 278 -5.98 4.72 13.98
CA GLU A 278 -6.54 6.05 14.15
C GLU A 278 -8.07 5.93 14.26
N ILE A 279 -8.63 6.47 15.33
CA ILE A 279 -10.07 6.40 15.58
C ILE A 279 -10.81 7.29 14.60
N THR A 280 -11.79 6.71 13.90
CA THR A 280 -12.66 7.41 12.94
C THR A 280 -14.03 7.69 13.53
N ALA A 281 -14.56 6.75 14.32
CA ALA A 281 -15.79 6.93 15.06
C ALA A 281 -15.61 6.50 16.51
N GLN A 282 -16.03 7.36 17.44
CA GLN A 282 -15.92 7.14 18.87
C GLN A 282 -16.82 5.99 19.38
N GLY A 283 -17.96 5.74 18.74
CA GLY A 283 -18.99 4.85 19.29
C GLY A 283 -19.42 5.33 20.68
N ASP A 284 -19.60 4.39 21.61
CA ASP A 284 -19.84 4.68 23.04
C ASP A 284 -18.55 4.56 23.88
N SER A 285 -17.39 4.59 23.24
CA SER A 285 -16.08 4.58 23.92
C SER A 285 -15.68 5.98 24.41
N THR A 286 -14.60 6.04 25.19
CA THR A 286 -14.00 7.31 25.63
C THR A 286 -13.05 7.93 24.61
N TYR A 287 -12.82 7.30 23.46
CA TYR A 287 -11.85 7.76 22.47
C TYR A 287 -12.32 8.94 21.64
N ILE A 288 -11.41 9.76 21.16
CA ILE A 288 -11.72 10.91 20.31
C ILE A 288 -11.33 10.58 18.87
N PRO A 289 -12.13 10.96 17.86
CA PRO A 289 -11.72 10.84 16.46
C PRO A 289 -10.37 11.53 16.20
N GLY A 290 -9.43 10.82 15.58
CA GLY A 290 -8.04 11.23 15.38
C GLY A 290 -7.04 10.70 16.43
N ASP A 291 -7.52 10.10 17.52
CA ASP A 291 -6.65 9.45 18.50
C ASP A 291 -5.96 8.22 17.89
N HIS A 292 -4.68 8.02 18.24
CA HIS A 292 -3.92 6.84 17.84
C HIS A 292 -3.87 5.86 19.01
N VAL A 293 -4.59 4.75 18.87
CA VAL A 293 -4.73 3.71 19.91
C VAL A 293 -4.05 2.44 19.45
N ASP A 294 -3.63 1.59 20.40
CA ASP A 294 -3.12 0.26 20.07
C ASP A 294 -4.24 -0.63 19.51
N VAL A 295 -3.93 -1.44 18.49
CA VAL A 295 -4.91 -2.40 17.92
C VAL A 295 -5.48 -3.31 19.01
N ILE A 296 -4.62 -3.83 19.88
CA ILE A 296 -5.02 -4.77 20.94
C ILE A 296 -5.89 -4.07 21.98
N GLU A 297 -5.55 -2.82 22.34
CA GLU A 297 -6.33 -2.04 23.30
C GLU A 297 -7.72 -1.71 22.75
N LEU A 298 -7.80 -1.31 21.47
CA LEU A 298 -9.08 -1.05 20.81
C LEU A 298 -9.95 -2.32 20.75
N GLU A 299 -9.36 -3.47 20.44
CA GLU A 299 -10.04 -4.77 20.43
C GLU A 299 -10.61 -5.10 21.81
N GLU A 300 -9.79 -5.01 22.88
CA GLU A 300 -10.24 -5.28 24.25
C GLU A 300 -11.37 -4.34 24.71
N VAL A 301 -11.31 -3.05 24.35
CA VAL A 301 -12.35 -2.08 24.69
C VAL A 301 -13.63 -2.35 23.91
N ASN A 302 -13.50 -2.67 22.62
CA ASN A 302 -14.65 -2.99 21.77
C ASN A 302 -15.34 -4.28 22.20
N GLU A 303 -14.58 -5.32 22.60
CA GLU A 303 -15.15 -6.54 23.16
C GLU A 303 -16.04 -6.24 24.37
N ARG A 304 -15.57 -5.43 25.32
CA ARG A 304 -16.36 -5.01 26.49
C ARG A 304 -17.59 -4.19 26.13
N LEU A 305 -17.46 -3.26 25.18
CA LEU A 305 -18.61 -2.45 24.74
C LEU A 305 -19.69 -3.31 24.09
N VAL A 306 -19.29 -4.31 23.30
CA VAL A 306 -20.22 -5.25 22.67
C VAL A 306 -20.91 -6.13 23.71
N GLU A 307 -20.19 -6.61 24.73
CA GLU A 307 -20.77 -7.34 25.87
C GLU A 307 -21.82 -6.49 26.62
N ASP A 308 -21.57 -5.20 26.76
CA ASP A 308 -22.50 -4.22 27.35
C ASP A 308 -23.68 -3.83 26.43
N GLY A 309 -23.73 -4.32 25.20
CA GLY A 309 -24.73 -3.94 24.20
C GLY A 309 -24.58 -2.51 23.66
N LYS A 310 -23.41 -1.90 23.83
CA LYS A 310 -23.06 -0.55 23.36
C LYS A 310 -22.42 -0.59 21.96
N LYS A 311 -22.30 0.57 21.32
CA LYS A 311 -21.65 0.71 20.02
C LYS A 311 -20.12 0.70 20.17
N PRO A 312 -19.40 -0.20 19.48
CA PRO A 312 -17.95 -0.20 19.46
C PRO A 312 -17.40 1.04 18.76
N ALA A 313 -16.14 1.37 19.06
CA ALA A 313 -15.39 2.39 18.33
C ALA A 313 -14.85 1.82 17.02
N GLU A 314 -14.80 2.66 15.97
CA GLU A 314 -14.26 2.30 14.67
C GLU A 314 -12.94 3.04 14.43
N GLY A 315 -11.95 2.34 13.90
CA GLY A 315 -10.64 2.90 13.58
C GLY A 315 -10.06 2.33 12.30
N GLN A 316 -9.19 3.11 11.66
CA GLN A 316 -8.43 2.68 10.49
C GLN A 316 -6.97 2.42 10.87
N PRO A 317 -6.35 1.33 10.38
CA PRO A 317 -4.93 1.07 10.63
C PRO A 317 -4.06 2.22 10.12
N VAL A 318 -3.04 2.60 10.89
CA VAL A 318 -2.08 3.62 10.50
C VAL A 318 -0.68 3.05 10.48
N LEU A 319 0.05 3.32 9.39
CA LEU A 319 1.45 2.96 9.28
C LEU A 319 2.32 4.05 9.92
N LEU A 320 3.09 3.68 10.93
CA LEU A 320 4.05 4.56 11.59
C LEU A 320 5.49 4.12 11.28
N GLY A 321 6.38 5.09 11.02
CA GLY A 321 7.81 4.83 10.95
C GLY A 321 8.36 4.38 12.31
N ILE A 322 9.44 3.58 12.32
CA ILE A 322 10.00 3.00 13.55
C ILE A 322 10.35 4.05 14.61
N THR A 323 10.80 5.24 14.23
CA THR A 323 11.10 6.33 15.16
C THR A 323 9.83 6.83 15.84
N LYS A 324 8.75 7.06 15.09
CA LYS A 324 7.46 7.53 15.63
C LYS A 324 6.76 6.44 16.45
N ALA A 325 6.78 5.20 15.97
CA ALA A 325 6.24 4.04 16.71
C ALA A 325 6.96 3.84 18.06
N SER A 326 8.29 4.00 18.09
CA SER A 326 9.10 3.86 19.31
C SER A 326 8.85 4.95 20.36
N LEU A 327 8.40 6.14 19.94
CA LEU A 327 8.04 7.23 20.86
C LEU A 327 6.61 7.08 21.42
N GLN A 328 5.75 6.34 20.72
CA GLN A 328 4.34 6.12 21.09
C GLN A 328 4.10 4.77 21.79
N THR A 329 5.14 4.19 22.39
CA THR A 329 5.01 3.00 23.25
C THR A 329 4.24 3.32 24.54
N PRO A 330 3.47 2.36 25.11
CA PRO A 330 2.80 2.54 26.39
C PRO A 330 3.75 2.91 27.54
N SER A 331 5.00 2.43 27.49
CA SER A 331 6.00 2.74 28.50
C SER A 331 6.68 4.08 28.22
N PHE A 332 6.38 5.08 29.05
CA PHE A 332 7.07 6.36 28.96
C PHE A 332 8.55 6.25 29.36
N ILE A 333 8.92 5.28 30.21
CA ILE A 333 10.32 5.02 30.61
C ILE A 333 11.11 4.53 29.39
N SER A 334 10.56 3.58 28.63
CA SER A 334 11.16 3.07 27.41
C SER A 334 11.20 4.12 26.31
N ALA A 335 10.11 4.86 26.09
CA ALA A 335 10.05 5.96 25.12
C ALA A 335 11.11 7.04 25.41
N ALA A 336 11.21 7.48 26.68
CA ALA A 336 12.15 8.53 27.10
C ALA A 336 13.63 8.12 26.93
N SER A 337 13.91 6.81 26.95
CA SER A 337 15.25 6.25 26.71
C SER A 337 15.66 6.23 25.22
N PHE A 338 14.71 6.36 24.30
CA PHE A 338 14.98 6.30 22.87
C PHE A 338 15.42 7.66 22.32
N GLN A 339 14.49 8.63 22.25
CA GLN A 339 14.71 10.00 21.78
C GLN A 339 13.74 10.97 22.47
N GLU A 340 13.93 12.28 22.26
CA GLU A 340 12.99 13.34 22.68
C GLU A 340 12.59 13.29 24.18
N THR A 341 13.54 12.92 25.05
CA THR A 341 13.33 12.68 26.49
C THR A 341 12.53 13.78 27.19
N THR A 342 12.84 15.06 26.93
CA THR A 342 12.13 16.19 27.55
C THR A 342 10.65 16.21 27.20
N ARG A 343 10.30 15.95 25.93
CA ARG A 343 8.91 15.95 25.46
C ARG A 343 8.14 14.79 26.10
N VAL A 344 8.71 13.58 26.05
CA VAL A 344 8.09 12.37 26.61
C VAL A 344 7.83 12.50 28.11
N LEU A 345 8.80 12.99 28.88
CA LEU A 345 8.64 13.17 30.33
C LEU A 345 7.64 14.26 30.69
N THR A 346 7.57 15.33 29.89
CA THR A 346 6.59 16.42 30.11
C THR A 346 5.17 15.90 29.85
N GLU A 347 4.95 15.20 28.74
CA GLU A 347 3.64 14.59 28.41
C GLU A 347 3.23 13.57 29.49
N ALA A 348 4.17 12.74 29.95
CA ALA A 348 3.91 11.77 31.01
C ALA A 348 3.57 12.43 32.35
N ALA A 349 4.25 13.53 32.72
CA ALA A 349 3.98 14.28 33.94
C ALA A 349 2.63 14.99 33.90
N VAL A 350 2.29 15.61 32.77
CA VAL A 350 0.98 16.30 32.57
C VAL A 350 -0.17 15.30 32.62
N ALA A 351 -0.01 14.13 32.01
CA ALA A 351 -1.03 13.08 32.00
C ALA A 351 -1.05 12.21 33.27
N GLY A 352 -0.08 12.36 34.18
CA GLY A 352 0.06 11.52 35.36
C GLY A 352 0.24 10.03 35.03
N LYS A 353 0.96 9.70 33.94
CA LYS A 353 1.09 8.33 33.45
C LYS A 353 1.80 7.42 34.47
N THR A 354 1.27 6.21 34.63
CA THR A 354 1.89 5.12 35.41
C THR A 354 2.41 4.03 34.50
N ASP A 355 3.66 3.60 34.71
CA ASP A 355 4.29 2.54 33.91
C ASP A 355 4.12 1.16 34.57
N MET A 356 3.67 0.18 33.80
CA MET A 356 3.41 -1.19 34.28
C MET A 356 4.64 -2.11 34.17
N LEU A 357 5.77 -1.64 33.62
CA LEU A 357 7.03 -2.37 33.49
C LEU A 357 6.87 -3.72 32.78
N GLN A 358 6.10 -3.76 31.69
CA GLN A 358 5.81 -4.99 30.94
C GLN A 358 6.90 -5.33 29.90
N GLY A 359 7.73 -4.36 29.54
CA GLY A 359 8.77 -4.47 28.53
C GLY A 359 10.15 -4.79 29.09
N LEU A 360 11.10 -4.95 28.16
CA LEU A 360 12.48 -5.29 28.49
C LEU A 360 13.25 -4.07 29.01
N LYS A 361 13.13 -2.92 28.34
CA LYS A 361 13.93 -1.73 28.62
C LYS A 361 13.61 -1.14 29.98
N GLU A 362 12.34 -1.03 30.35
CA GLU A 362 11.96 -0.47 31.65
C GLU A 362 12.53 -1.28 32.81
N ASN A 363 12.45 -2.61 32.73
CA ASN A 363 12.96 -3.49 33.78
C ASN A 363 14.49 -3.39 33.90
N VAL A 364 15.20 -3.25 32.77
CA VAL A 364 16.65 -3.01 32.80
C VAL A 364 16.98 -1.69 33.50
N ILE A 365 16.28 -0.59 33.15
CA ILE A 365 16.53 0.74 33.70
C ILE A 365 16.26 0.77 35.22
N VAL A 366 15.20 0.09 35.67
CA VAL A 366 14.80 0.02 37.09
C VAL A 366 15.59 -1.04 37.88
N GLY A 367 16.35 -1.91 37.20
CA GLY A 367 17.14 -2.99 37.84
C GLY A 367 16.31 -4.20 38.27
N ARG A 368 15.17 -4.45 37.62
CA ARG A 368 14.32 -5.64 37.80
C ARG A 368 14.68 -6.73 36.79
N LEU A 369 14.23 -7.96 37.07
CA LEU A 369 14.33 -9.06 36.11
C LEU A 369 13.50 -8.73 34.87
N ILE A 370 14.10 -8.89 33.69
CA ILE A 370 13.39 -8.70 32.43
C ILE A 370 12.31 -9.79 32.23
N PRO A 371 11.16 -9.48 31.61
CA PRO A 371 10.06 -10.42 31.40
C PRO A 371 10.32 -11.40 30.23
N ALA A 372 11.57 -11.81 30.02
CA ALA A 372 11.97 -12.79 29.02
C ALA A 372 12.93 -13.83 29.60
N GLY A 373 13.00 -15.01 28.97
CA GLY A 373 13.85 -16.11 29.44
C GLY A 373 13.54 -16.53 30.87
N THR A 374 14.57 -16.55 31.73
CA THR A 374 14.44 -16.93 33.15
C THR A 374 13.57 -15.95 33.94
N GLY A 375 13.63 -14.65 33.63
CA GLY A 375 12.82 -13.64 34.32
C GLY A 375 11.34 -13.71 33.94
N GLY A 376 11.02 -14.08 32.69
CA GLY A 376 9.65 -14.36 32.26
C GLY A 376 9.06 -15.58 32.99
N THR A 377 9.84 -16.66 33.09
CA THR A 377 9.44 -17.88 33.83
C THR A 377 9.16 -17.57 35.31
N MET A 378 10.05 -16.81 35.97
CA MET A 378 9.86 -16.39 37.36
C MET A 378 8.63 -15.49 37.54
N SER A 379 8.37 -14.60 36.57
CA SER A 379 7.19 -13.73 36.60
C SER A 379 5.89 -14.53 36.46
N GLN A 380 5.88 -15.54 35.59
CA GLN A 380 4.73 -16.44 35.42
C GLN A 380 4.50 -17.29 36.68
N ILE A 381 5.55 -17.86 37.27
CA ILE A 381 5.46 -18.60 38.53
C ILE A 381 4.90 -17.69 39.63
N ARG A 382 5.41 -16.45 39.74
CA ARG A 382 4.94 -15.49 40.74
C ARG A 382 3.46 -15.13 40.52
N ARG A 383 3.05 -14.89 39.27
CA ARG A 383 1.64 -14.62 38.92
C ARG A 383 0.73 -15.79 39.32
N ILE A 384 1.12 -17.02 39.00
CA ILE A 384 0.35 -18.22 39.37
C ILE A 384 0.28 -18.36 40.89
N ALA A 385 1.39 -18.19 41.60
CA ALA A 385 1.41 -18.24 43.07
C ALA A 385 0.47 -17.19 43.68
N THR A 386 0.55 -15.93 43.24
CA THR A 386 -0.33 -14.86 43.74
C THR A 386 -1.80 -15.15 43.44
N SER A 387 -2.15 -15.61 42.23
CA SER A 387 -3.54 -15.97 41.92
C SER A 387 -4.08 -17.12 42.77
N ARG A 388 -3.22 -18.09 43.13
CA ARG A 388 -3.58 -19.19 44.02
C ARG A 388 -3.75 -18.71 45.46
N ASP A 389 -2.86 -17.84 45.92
CA ASP A 389 -2.94 -17.25 47.25
C ASP A 389 -4.23 -16.42 47.40
N GLU A 390 -4.61 -15.65 46.38
CA GLU A 390 -5.88 -14.92 46.34
C GLU A 390 -7.10 -15.85 46.40
N LEU A 391 -7.11 -16.92 45.61
CA LEU A 391 -8.20 -17.93 45.64
C LEU A 391 -8.31 -18.58 47.03
N ILE A 392 -7.19 -18.91 47.67
CA ILE A 392 -7.17 -19.49 49.02
C ILE A 392 -7.68 -18.49 50.06
N ILE A 393 -7.33 -17.20 49.93
CA ILE A 393 -7.82 -16.14 50.82
C ILE A 393 -9.33 -15.95 50.64
N ASP A 394 -9.83 -15.98 49.40
CA ASP A 394 -11.27 -15.88 49.10
C ASP A 394 -12.05 -17.10 49.60
N GLU A 395 -11.51 -18.31 49.44
CA GLU A 395 -12.10 -19.52 50.04
C GLU A 395 -12.08 -19.45 51.57
N ARG A 396 -11.01 -18.94 52.18
CA ARG A 396 -10.95 -18.74 53.63
C ARG A 396 -11.91 -17.67 54.11
N ARG A 397 -12.12 -16.57 53.36
CA ARG A 397 -13.13 -15.55 53.66
C ARG A 397 -14.55 -16.11 53.58
N LYS A 398 -14.82 -16.95 52.58
CA LYS A 398 -16.10 -17.66 52.45
C LYS A 398 -16.30 -18.67 53.58
N ALA A 399 -15.24 -19.38 53.99
CA ALA A 399 -15.28 -20.36 55.08
C ALA A 399 -15.31 -19.74 56.49
N SER A 400 -14.77 -18.53 56.67
CA SER A 400 -14.77 -17.83 57.97
C SER A 400 -16.05 -17.06 58.25
N GLY A 401 -17.03 -17.04 57.35
CA GLY A 401 -18.38 -16.52 57.62
C GLY A 401 -18.44 -15.01 57.93
N VAL A 402 -17.49 -14.22 57.45
CA VAL A 402 -17.40 -12.77 57.76
C VAL A 402 -18.45 -11.94 56.98
N GLU A 403 -19.26 -12.55 56.11
CA GLU A 403 -20.35 -11.87 55.39
C GLU A 403 -21.59 -11.52 56.23
N VAL A 404 -21.63 -11.78 57.55
CA VAL A 404 -22.82 -11.46 58.39
C VAL A 404 -22.56 -10.38 59.47
N ALA A 405 -21.34 -9.85 59.61
CA ALA A 405 -21.04 -8.93 60.73
C ALA A 405 -21.16 -7.42 60.42
N ASP A 406 -21.26 -6.99 59.16
CA ASP A 406 -21.26 -5.56 58.82
C ASP A 406 -22.65 -4.88 58.64
N PRO A 407 -23.79 -5.58 58.45
CA PRO A 407 -25.10 -4.92 58.50
C PRO A 407 -25.73 -4.88 59.90
N MET A 408 -25.16 -5.53 60.92
CA MET A 408 -25.76 -5.54 62.28
C MET A 408 -25.26 -4.39 63.19
N LEU A 409 -24.12 -3.76 62.88
CA LEU A 409 -23.58 -2.64 63.66
C LEU A 409 -24.17 -1.28 63.25
N THR A 410 -24.70 -1.16 62.03
CA THR A 410 -25.38 0.04 61.54
C THR A 410 -26.81 0.16 62.05
N ASP A 411 -27.48 -0.94 62.37
CA ASP A 411 -28.89 -0.94 62.82
C ASP A 411 -29.05 -0.73 64.34
N MET A 412 -27.99 -0.92 65.14
CA MET A 412 -28.01 -0.61 66.57
C MET A 412 -27.68 0.86 66.89
N ALA A 413 -27.03 1.57 65.98
CA ALA A 413 -26.72 3.00 66.15
C ALA A 413 -27.88 3.92 65.71
N SER A 414 -28.75 3.45 64.82
CA SER A 414 -29.95 4.16 64.35
C SER A 414 -31.15 4.01 65.31
N ALA A 415 -31.16 2.97 66.15
CA ALA A 415 -32.23 2.73 67.13
C ALA A 415 -32.00 3.41 68.50
N ALA A 416 -30.91 4.17 68.67
CA ALA A 416 -30.53 4.86 69.91
C ALA A 416 -30.48 6.40 69.80
N GLN A 417 -31.17 6.99 68.82
CA GLN A 417 -31.41 8.45 68.75
C GLN A 417 -32.90 8.78 68.94
#